data_AF-A0A954YAY6-F1
#
_entry.id   AF-A0A954YAY6-F1
#
_cell.length_a   1.000
_cell.length_b   1.000
_cell.length_c   1.000
_cell.angle_alpha   90.00
_cell.angle_beta   90.00
_cell.angle_gamma   90.00
#
_symmetry.space_group_name_H-M   'P 1'
#
loop_
_entity.id
_entity.type
_entity.pdbx_description
1 polymer ?
#
loop_
_entity_poly.entity_id
_entity_poly.type
_entity_poly.pdbx_seq_one_letter_code
_entity_poly.pdbx_strand_id
1 'polypeptide(L)'
;LFENPKHPYTEALLSAVPTISEEPVKKQRIVLEGDVADSMNVPSGCAFHPRCQYAEDICRNETPPLVNLAADGAAPHFALCHFAESLSLAGVANAAVAGIPAP
;
A
#
# COMPACT_ATOMS: atom_id res chain seq x y z
N LEU A 1 -2.44 -1.83 11.41
CA LEU A 1 -2.91 -1.42 10.07
C LEU A 1 -2.74 0.08 9.82
N PHE A 2 -3.38 0.96 10.59
CA PHE A 2 -3.44 2.41 10.30
C PHE A 2 -2.10 3.15 10.37
N GLU A 3 -1.20 2.78 11.26
CA GLU A 3 0.09 3.49 11.45
C GLU A 3 1.21 2.96 10.54
N ASN A 4 1.21 1.65 10.31
CA ASN A 4 2.23 0.92 9.54
C ASN A 4 1.51 -0.03 8.57
N PRO A 5 0.97 0.46 7.45
CA PRO A 5 0.39 -0.39 6.43
C PRO A 5 1.47 -1.25 5.79
N LYS A 6 1.10 -2.49 5.41
CA LYS A 6 2.03 -3.47 4.81
C LYS A 6 1.74 -3.77 3.34
N HIS A 7 0.84 -3.00 2.74
CA HIS A 7 0.46 -3.15 1.35
C HIS A 7 0.22 -1.78 0.71
N PRO A 8 0.74 -1.49 -0.49
CA PRO A 8 0.59 -0.20 -1.16
C PRO A 8 -0.87 0.23 -1.38
N TYR A 9 -1.77 -0.73 -1.63
CA TYR A 9 -3.21 -0.46 -1.67
C TYR A 9 -3.73 0.17 -0.37
N THR A 10 -3.33 -0.37 0.78
CA THR A 10 -3.72 0.17 2.08
C THR A 10 -3.12 1.56 2.29
N GLU A 11 -1.85 1.77 1.96
CA GLU A 11 -1.23 3.10 2.00
C GLU A 11 -2.02 4.13 1.20
N ALA A 12 -2.39 3.80 -0.04
CA ALA A 12 -3.17 4.67 -0.89
C ALA A 12 -4.56 4.99 -0.30
N LEU A 13 -5.25 3.99 0.25
CA LEU A 13 -6.52 4.19 0.96
C LEU A 13 -6.36 5.13 2.16
N LEU A 14 -5.31 4.94 2.96
CA LEU A 14 -5.05 5.77 4.14
C LEU A 14 -4.66 7.21 3.75
N SER A 15 -4.01 7.41 2.60
CA SER A 15 -3.69 8.74 2.06
C SER A 15 -4.94 9.57 1.71
N ALA A 16 -6.07 8.91 1.45
CA ALA A 16 -7.34 9.56 1.15
C ALA A 16 -8.14 9.95 2.41
N VAL A 17 -7.72 9.52 3.60
CA VAL A 17 -8.39 9.84 4.86
C VAL A 17 -8.16 11.31 5.20
N PRO A 18 -9.23 12.12 5.35
CA PRO A 18 -9.10 13.53 5.69
C PRO A 18 -8.48 13.72 7.07
N THR A 19 -7.64 14.75 7.22
CA THR A 19 -7.18 15.21 8.53
C THR A 19 -8.16 16.25 9.06
N ILE A 20 -8.60 16.08 10.30
CA ILE A 20 -9.33 17.12 11.03
C ILE A 20 -8.35 17.78 11.99
N SER A 21 -7.93 19.01 11.68
CA SER A 21 -7.01 19.81 12.50
C SER A 21 -7.36 21.29 12.37
N GLU A 22 -7.07 22.06 13.42
CA GLU A 22 -7.30 23.52 13.44
C GLU A 22 -6.42 24.25 12.41
N GLU A 23 -5.23 23.70 12.13
CA GLU A 23 -4.32 24.17 11.08
C GLU A 23 -4.34 23.26 9.85
N PRO A 24 -4.23 23.80 8.62
CA PRO A 24 -4.23 23.00 7.41
C PRO A 24 -2.95 22.15 7.29
N VAL A 25 -3.12 20.83 7.43
CA VAL A 25 -2.04 19.85 7.21
C VAL A 25 -1.98 19.47 5.73
N LYS A 26 -0.84 19.76 5.08
CA LYS A 26 -0.57 19.25 3.73
C LYS A 26 -0.18 17.77 3.81
N LYS A 27 -1.08 16.90 3.35
CA LYS A 27 -0.78 15.48 3.11
C LYS A 27 -0.56 15.24 1.63
N GLN A 28 0.38 14.37 1.29
CA GLN A 28 0.48 13.84 -0.06
C GLN A 28 -0.61 12.80 -0.27
N ARG A 29 -1.51 13.08 -1.21
CA ARG A 29 -2.56 12.15 -1.61
C ARG A 29 -2.03 11.26 -2.73
N ILE A 30 -2.12 9.95 -2.54
CA ILE A 30 -1.78 8.98 -3.58
C ILE A 30 -3.02 8.84 -4.47
N VAL A 31 -2.87 9.17 -5.76
CA VAL A 31 -3.91 8.94 -6.76
C VAL A 31 -3.60 7.62 -7.43
N LEU A 32 -4.43 6.59 -7.16
CA LEU A 32 -4.31 5.31 -7.84
C LEU A 32 -4.79 5.44 -9.27
N GLU A 33 -3.87 5.35 -10.22
CA GLU A 33 -4.17 5.37 -11.65
C GLU A 33 -4.98 4.14 -12.07
N GLY A 34 -5.74 4.29 -13.16
CA GLY A 34 -6.60 3.26 -13.72
C GLY A 34 -7.97 3.11 -13.04
N ASP A 35 -8.89 2.48 -13.77
CA ASP A 35 -10.24 2.14 -13.28
C ASP A 35 -10.23 0.93 -12.34
N VAL A 36 -11.32 0.73 -11.61
CA VAL A 36 -11.54 -0.51 -10.84
C VAL A 36 -11.50 -1.68 -11.83
N ALA A 37 -10.63 -2.65 -11.57
CA ALA A 37 -10.47 -3.81 -12.45
C ALA A 37 -11.84 -4.47 -12.71
N ASP A 38 -12.10 -4.79 -13.97
CA ASP A 38 -13.25 -5.59 -14.35
C ASP A 38 -13.18 -6.92 -13.60
N SER A 39 -14.27 -7.30 -12.91
CA SER A 39 -14.32 -8.54 -12.13
C SER A 39 -14.14 -9.80 -12.99
N MET A 40 -14.31 -9.68 -14.31
CA MET A 40 -14.12 -10.76 -15.28
C MET A 40 -12.68 -10.88 -15.79
N ASN A 41 -11.80 -9.90 -15.57
CA ASN A 41 -10.44 -9.90 -16.11
C ASN A 41 -9.40 -9.63 -15.02
N VAL A 42 -9.21 -10.63 -14.15
CA VAL A 42 -8.23 -10.56 -13.07
C VAL A 42 -6.82 -10.62 -13.67
N PRO A 43 -5.96 -9.62 -13.40
CA PRO A 43 -4.58 -9.62 -13.89
C PRO A 43 -3.79 -10.80 -13.31
N SER A 44 -2.79 -11.28 -14.07
CA SER A 44 -1.89 -12.34 -13.61
C SER A 44 -1.02 -11.87 -12.44
N GLY A 45 -0.52 -12.82 -11.65
CA GLY A 45 0.36 -12.52 -10.53
C GLY A 45 -0.35 -11.81 -9.36
N CYS A 46 0.12 -10.61 -8.99
CA CYS A 46 -0.47 -9.76 -7.98
C CYS A 46 -1.65 -8.98 -8.55
N ALA A 47 -2.86 -9.21 -8.03
CA ALA A 47 -4.08 -8.57 -8.50
C ALA A 47 -4.03 -7.02 -8.51
N PHE A 48 -3.17 -6.41 -7.69
CA PHE A 48 -3.02 -4.97 -7.57
C PHE A 48 -1.89 -4.38 -8.43
N HIS A 49 -1.05 -5.20 -9.07
CA HIS A 49 0.10 -4.71 -9.84
C HIS A 49 -0.24 -3.64 -10.90
N PRO A 50 -1.42 -3.63 -11.57
CA PRO A 50 -1.71 -2.61 -12.59
C PRO A 50 -1.85 -1.20 -12.01
N ARG A 51 -2.12 -1.07 -10.71
CA ARG A 51 -2.39 0.20 -10.02
C ARG A 51 -1.38 0.50 -8.91
N CYS A 52 -0.43 -0.40 -8.68
CA CYS A 52 0.57 -0.27 -7.64
C CYS A 52 1.76 0.57 -8.14
N GLN A 53 2.06 1.68 -7.45
CA GLN A 53 3.23 2.53 -7.76
C GLN A 53 4.59 1.83 -7.53
N TYR A 54 4.59 0.73 -6.77
CA TYR A 54 5.77 -0.10 -6.48
C TYR A 54 5.76 -1.43 -7.26
N ALA A 55 4.96 -1.55 -8.33
CA ALA A 55 4.91 -2.78 -9.10
C ALA A 55 6.21 -3.02 -9.87
N GLU A 56 6.83 -4.17 -9.63
CA GLU A 56 7.94 -4.71 -10.42
C GLU A 56 7.49 -5.92 -11.24
N ASP A 57 8.39 -6.48 -12.07
CA ASP A 57 8.07 -7.61 -12.95
C ASP A 57 7.60 -8.85 -12.20
N ILE A 58 8.12 -9.13 -11.00
CA ILE A 58 7.65 -10.25 -10.16
C ILE A 58 6.15 -10.10 -9.81
N CYS A 59 5.65 -8.88 -9.65
CA CYS A 59 4.25 -8.61 -9.36
C CYS A 59 3.33 -8.94 -10.54
N ARG A 60 3.85 -8.92 -11.78
CA ARG A 60 3.07 -9.23 -13.00
C ARG A 60 3.00 -10.73 -13.27
N ASN A 61 4.05 -11.45 -12.87
CA ASN A 61 4.26 -12.85 -13.22
C ASN A 61 3.87 -13.81 -12.09
N GLU A 62 3.98 -13.39 -10.82
CA GLU A 62 3.81 -14.27 -9.67
C GLU A 62 2.85 -13.70 -8.63
N THR A 63 2.00 -14.57 -8.08
CA THR A 63 1.10 -14.20 -6.98
C THR A 63 1.90 -14.15 -5.69
N PRO A 64 1.86 -13.03 -4.94
CA PRO A 64 2.61 -12.90 -3.71
C PRO A 64 2.13 -13.89 -2.63
N PRO A 65 3.04 -14.39 -1.78
CA PRO A 65 2.66 -15.28 -0.69
C PRO A 65 1.91 -14.52 0.41
N LEU A 66 1.03 -15.24 1.12
CA LEU A 66 0.40 -14.72 2.34
C LEU A 66 1.41 -14.78 3.48
N VAL A 67 1.91 -13.64 3.92
CA VAL A 67 2.92 -13.55 4.97
C VAL A 67 2.34 -12.94 6.24
N ASN A 68 2.71 -13.46 7.41
CA ASN A 68 2.43 -12.82 8.70
C ASN A 68 3.58 -11.89 9.07
N LEU A 69 3.28 -10.60 9.21
CA LEU A 69 4.25 -9.52 9.47
C LEU A 69 4.16 -9.00 10.90
N ALA A 70 3.45 -9.72 11.77
CA ALA A 70 3.39 -9.42 13.18
C ALA A 70 4.72 -9.76 13.87
N ALA A 71 5.12 -8.92 14.84
CA ALA A 71 6.19 -9.26 15.75
C ALA A 71 5.79 -10.41 16.68
N ASP A 72 6.78 -11.08 17.28
CA ASP A 72 6.54 -12.16 18.23
C ASP A 72 5.65 -11.72 19.39
N GLY A 73 4.61 -12.50 19.66
CA GLY A 73 3.62 -12.21 20.71
C GLY A 73 2.59 -11.12 20.35
N ALA A 74 2.67 -10.52 19.17
CA ALA A 74 1.66 -9.57 18.70
C ALA A 74 0.51 -10.27 17.95
N ALA A 75 -0.61 -9.55 17.80
CA ALA A 75 -1.73 -10.01 16.97
C ALA A 75 -1.27 -10.14 15.50
N PRO A 76 -1.75 -11.17 14.76
CA PRO A 76 -1.30 -11.45 13.40
C PRO A 76 -1.62 -10.29 12.45
N HIS A 77 -0.74 -10.05 11.50
CA HIS A 77 -0.88 -8.99 10.50
C HIS A 77 -0.47 -9.53 9.13
N PHE A 78 -1.46 -9.93 8.34
CA PHE A 78 -1.20 -10.57 7.05
C PHE A 78 -1.18 -9.58 5.89
N ALA A 79 -0.32 -9.84 4.91
CA ALA A 79 -0.35 -9.17 3.61
C ALA A 79 0.02 -10.13 2.47
N LEU A 80 -0.47 -9.81 1.27
CA LEU A 80 -0.15 -10.45 -0.01
C LEU A 80 0.68 -9.47 -0.83
N CYS A 81 1.95 -9.27 -0.49
CA CYS A 81 2.83 -8.37 -1.20
C CYS A 81 4.26 -8.94 -1.23
N HIS A 82 4.87 -8.97 -2.41
CA HIS A 82 6.27 -9.39 -2.58
C HIS A 82 7.26 -8.52 -1.80
N PHE A 83 6.87 -7.27 -1.51
CA PHE A 83 7.71 -6.27 -0.85
C PHE A 83 7.18 -5.83 0.51
N ALA A 84 6.37 -6.67 1.18
CA ALA A 84 5.70 -6.29 2.42
C ALA A 84 6.66 -5.99 3.59
N GLU A 85 7.86 -6.61 3.55
CA GLU A 85 8.91 -6.43 4.57
C GLU A 85 9.88 -5.29 4.21
N SER A 86 10.08 -5.01 2.92
CA SER A 86 11.06 -4.03 2.45
C SER A 86 10.49 -2.63 2.22
N LEU A 87 9.19 -2.51 1.89
CA LEU A 87 8.56 -1.21 1.68
C LEU A 87 8.30 -0.49 3.00
N SER A 88 8.69 0.78 3.05
CA SER A 88 8.31 1.72 4.10
C SER A 88 7.11 2.53 3.63
N LEU A 89 5.91 2.15 4.07
CA LEU A 89 4.66 2.76 3.62
C LEU A 89 4.08 3.76 4.64
N ALA A 90 3.39 4.78 4.13
CA ALA A 90 2.79 5.84 4.93
C ALA A 90 1.43 5.44 5.54
N GLY A 91 1.37 5.35 6.87
CA GLY A 91 0.11 5.28 7.61
C GLY A 91 -0.53 6.64 7.86
N VAL A 92 -1.71 6.65 8.49
CA VAL A 92 -2.45 7.89 8.84
C VAL A 92 -1.69 8.80 9.82
N ALA A 93 -0.82 8.22 10.64
CA ALA A 93 0.04 8.92 11.60
C ALA A 93 1.32 9.49 10.95
N ASN A 94 1.76 8.94 9.80
CA ASN A 94 3.04 9.24 9.15
C ASN A 94 2.89 9.87 7.75
N ALA A 95 1.67 10.20 7.32
CA ALA A 95 1.38 10.79 6.01
C ALA A 95 1.99 12.19 5.77
N ALA A 96 2.68 12.76 6.77
CA ALA A 96 3.47 13.98 6.63
C ALA A 96 4.90 13.74 6.10
N VAL A 97 5.38 12.49 6.02
CA VAL A 97 6.82 12.19 5.87
C VAL A 97 7.19 11.42 4.60
N ALA A 98 6.24 10.94 3.79
CA ALA A 98 6.56 10.09 2.64
C ALA A 98 7.04 10.88 1.40
N GLY A 99 8.19 11.53 1.51
CA GLY A 99 8.99 11.92 0.36
C GLY A 99 9.45 10.66 -0.37
N ILE A 100 8.67 10.23 -1.37
CA ILE A 100 9.06 9.19 -2.33
C ILE A 100 10.28 9.72 -3.11
N PRO A 101 11.47 9.08 -3.04
CA PRO A 101 12.52 9.39 -4.00
C PRO A 101 12.06 8.93 -5.38
N ALA A 102 12.00 9.87 -6.33
CA ALA A 102 11.80 9.58 -7.75
C ALA A 102 13.06 8.87 -8.34
N PRO A 103 12.91 8.07 -9.41
CA PRO A 103 14.04 7.43 -10.09
C PRO A 103 15.02 8.44 -10.71
#